data_AF-A0A9D8R7S4-F1
#
_entry.id   AF-A0A9D8R7S4-F1
#
_cell.length_a   1.000
_cell.length_b   1.000
_cell.length_c   1.000
_cell.angle_alpha   90.00
_cell.angle_beta   90.00
_cell.angle_gamma   90.00
#
_symmetry.space_group_name_H-M   'P 1'
#
loop_
_entity.id
_entity.type
_entity.pdbx_description
1 polymer ?
#
loop_
_entity_poly.entity_id
_entity_poly.type
_entity_poly.pdbx_seq_one_letter_code
_entity_poly.pdbx_strand_id
1 'polypeptide(L)'
;VGGVLTTNDRFVARKRLENRAKLLERLHRKHNGDAVSYDDSEFSEQIAQEMVIPEIKPRSLYKLDDNFAEAFKMAERMKKIEKALPGVNCSACGAPSCAALAEDIVRGEAKMDTCIFINRNSQASEDAIRSIWGDRVKAKEINNDDK
;
A
#
# COMPACT_ATOMS: atom_id res chain seq x y z
N VAL A 1 -18.23 -5.84 -3.09
CA VAL A 1 -18.58 -6.38 -1.75
C VAL A 1 -18.93 -7.85 -1.92
N GLY A 2 -18.23 -8.77 -1.25
CA GLY A 2 -18.45 -10.23 -1.39
C GLY A 2 -17.34 -11.01 -2.14
N GLY A 3 -16.07 -10.59 -2.05
CA GLY A 3 -14.93 -11.31 -2.63
C GLY A 3 -14.23 -12.25 -1.64
N VAL A 4 -13.22 -12.98 -2.12
CA VAL A 4 -12.49 -14.01 -1.34
C VAL A 4 -11.80 -13.45 -0.08
N LEU A 5 -11.53 -12.15 -0.05
CA LEU A 5 -10.93 -11.43 1.08
C LEU A 5 -11.93 -10.55 1.84
N THR A 6 -13.24 -10.69 1.60
CA THR A 6 -14.25 -9.90 2.31
C THR A 6 -15.02 -10.77 3.29
N THR A 7 -15.37 -10.20 4.45
CA THR A 7 -16.11 -10.88 5.52
C THR A 7 -17.52 -11.33 5.14
N ASN A 8 -18.10 -10.77 4.07
CA ASN A 8 -19.45 -11.10 3.62
C ASN A 8 -19.40 -12.15 2.50
N ASP A 9 -20.32 -13.13 2.57
CA ASP A 9 -20.54 -14.12 1.51
C ASP A 9 -20.87 -13.46 0.16
N ARG A 10 -20.30 -13.99 -0.93
CA ARG A 10 -20.44 -13.46 -2.29
C ARG A 10 -21.88 -13.44 -2.77
N PHE A 11 -22.61 -14.52 -2.56
CA PHE A 11 -23.97 -14.69 -3.07
C PHE A 11 -24.95 -13.83 -2.26
N VAL A 12 -24.78 -13.78 -0.94
CA VAL A 12 -25.57 -12.89 -0.06
C VAL A 12 -25.30 -11.43 -0.39
N ALA A 13 -24.04 -11.04 -0.57
CA ALA A 13 -23.68 -9.66 -0.92
C ALA A 13 -24.27 -9.26 -2.28
N ARG A 14 -24.18 -10.14 -3.29
CA ARG A 14 -24.83 -9.93 -4.59
C ARG A 14 -26.33 -9.76 -4.43
N LYS A 15 -26.99 -10.64 -3.68
CA LYS A 15 -28.46 -10.57 -3.49
C LYS A 15 -28.88 -9.29 -2.77
N ARG A 16 -28.11 -8.85 -1.76
CA ARG A 16 -28.32 -7.57 -1.07
C ARG A 16 -28.17 -6.39 -2.02
N LEU A 17 -27.15 -6.40 -2.89
CA LEU A 17 -26.95 -5.37 -3.90
C LEU A 17 -28.10 -5.33 -4.93
N GLU A 18 -28.54 -6.49 -5.44
CA GLU A 18 -29.69 -6.58 -6.34
C GLU A 18 -30.98 -6.06 -5.68
N ASN A 19 -31.24 -6.44 -4.42
CA ASN A 19 -32.41 -5.96 -3.68
C ASN A 19 -32.34 -4.44 -3.43
N ARG A 20 -31.14 -3.92 -3.14
CA ARG A 20 -30.91 -2.48 -2.95
C ARG A 20 -31.11 -1.71 -4.27
N ALA A 21 -30.62 -2.23 -5.40
CA ALA A 21 -30.84 -1.63 -6.71
C ALA A 21 -32.35 -1.55 -7.04
N LYS A 22 -33.10 -2.64 -6.85
CA LYS A 22 -34.56 -2.66 -7.03
C LYS A 22 -35.31 -1.72 -6.08
N LEU A 23 -34.81 -1.52 -4.85
CA LEU A 23 -35.35 -0.55 -3.93
C LEU A 23 -35.10 0.88 -4.44
N LEU A 24 -33.88 1.19 -4.87
CA LEU A 24 -33.51 2.49 -5.42
C LEU A 24 -34.32 2.82 -6.69
N GLU A 25 -34.49 1.88 -7.61
CA GLU A 25 -35.36 2.08 -8.79
C GLU A 25 -36.83 2.39 -8.42
N ARG A 26 -37.34 1.78 -7.33
CA ARG A 26 -38.70 2.07 -6.85
C ARG A 26 -38.78 3.43 -6.17
N LEU A 27 -37.74 3.84 -5.46
CA LEU A 27 -37.65 5.16 -4.84
C LEU A 27 -37.48 6.26 -5.88
N HIS A 28 -36.63 6.06 -6.90
CA HIS A 28 -36.45 6.97 -8.03
C HIS A 28 -37.76 7.16 -8.81
N ARG A 29 -38.56 6.09 -9.03
CA ARG A 29 -39.89 6.22 -9.65
C ARG A 29 -40.91 6.98 -8.80
N LYS A 30 -40.75 7.04 -7.48
CA LYS A 30 -41.63 7.80 -6.56
C LYS A 30 -41.22 9.27 -6.45
N HIS A 31 -39.92 9.56 -6.48
CA HIS A 31 -39.37 10.92 -6.61
C HIS A 31 -39.21 11.27 -8.09
N ASN A 32 -40.33 11.47 -8.78
CA ASN A 32 -40.36 11.82 -10.21
C ASN A 32 -39.87 13.25 -10.52
N GLY A 33 -38.95 13.81 -9.71
CA GLY A 33 -38.58 15.23 -9.76
C GLY A 33 -37.10 15.56 -9.48
N ASP A 34 -36.31 14.66 -8.91
CA ASP A 34 -34.89 14.94 -8.57
C ASP A 34 -33.91 14.01 -9.29
N ALA A 35 -34.32 13.43 -10.42
CA ALA A 35 -33.32 12.90 -11.35
C ALA A 35 -32.60 14.11 -11.94
N VAL A 36 -31.43 14.45 -11.39
CA VAL A 36 -30.51 15.37 -12.03
C VAL A 36 -30.26 14.80 -13.42
N SER A 37 -30.87 15.39 -14.44
CA SER A 37 -30.60 15.03 -15.82
C SER A 37 -29.19 15.51 -16.11
N TYR A 38 -28.23 14.58 -16.09
CA TYR A 38 -26.88 14.81 -16.62
C TYR A 38 -26.87 14.88 -18.16
N ASP A 39 -27.99 15.31 -18.76
CA ASP A 39 -28.13 15.61 -20.19
C ASP A 39 -27.88 17.10 -20.44
N ASP A 40 -27.09 17.71 -19.57
CA ASP A 40 -26.52 19.03 -19.81
C ASP A 40 -25.25 18.83 -20.61
N SER A 41 -25.35 19.05 -21.92
CA SER A 41 -24.24 18.92 -22.85
C SER A 41 -23.05 19.77 -22.41
N GLU A 42 -23.29 20.97 -21.86
CA GLU A 42 -22.22 21.85 -21.37
C GLU A 42 -21.47 21.21 -20.19
N PHE A 43 -22.20 20.62 -19.22
CA PHE A 43 -21.56 19.94 -18.10
C PHE A 43 -20.74 18.73 -18.55
N SER A 44 -21.27 17.94 -19.50
CA SER A 44 -20.57 16.78 -20.03
C SER A 44 -19.30 17.16 -20.80
N GLU A 45 -19.34 18.26 -21.57
CA GLU A 45 -18.19 18.79 -22.29
C GLU A 45 -17.15 19.37 -21.33
N GLN A 46 -17.58 20.08 -20.29
CA GLN A 46 -16.69 20.60 -19.24
C GLN A 46 -15.95 19.46 -18.51
N ILE A 47 -16.65 18.40 -18.14
CA ILE A 47 -16.02 17.23 -17.51
C ILE A 47 -15.09 16.51 -18.48
N ALA A 48 -15.46 16.41 -19.77
CA ALA A 48 -14.59 15.82 -20.79
C ALA A 48 -13.29 16.62 -21.00
N GLN A 49 -13.34 17.96 -20.88
CA GLN A 49 -12.16 18.82 -20.94
C GLN A 49 -11.24 18.65 -19.73
N GLU A 50 -11.78 18.36 -18.55
CA GLU A 50 -10.99 18.16 -17.31
C GLU A 50 -10.51 16.71 -17.14
N MET A 51 -11.21 15.71 -17.71
CA MET A 51 -10.83 14.29 -17.66
C MET A 51 -9.76 13.91 -18.68
N VAL A 52 -8.70 14.70 -18.77
CA VAL A 52 -7.54 14.39 -19.61
C VAL A 52 -6.56 13.54 -18.83
N ILE A 53 -6.41 12.28 -19.24
CA ILE A 53 -5.33 11.43 -18.76
C ILE A 53 -4.09 11.77 -19.58
N PRO A 54 -3.01 12.33 -18.98
CA PRO A 54 -1.78 12.58 -19.70
C PRO A 54 -1.18 11.26 -20.20
N GLU A 55 -0.26 11.33 -21.16
CA GLU A 55 0.46 10.15 -21.66
C GLU A 55 1.01 9.31 -20.49
N ILE A 56 0.48 8.10 -20.32
CA ILE A 56 0.90 7.19 -19.25
C ILE A 56 2.22 6.57 -19.68
N LYS A 57 3.32 7.17 -19.22
CA LYS A 57 4.64 6.57 -19.38
C LYS A 57 4.74 5.26 -18.58
N PRO A 58 5.40 4.23 -19.11
CA PRO A 58 5.62 2.99 -18.37
C PRO A 58 6.44 3.30 -17.10
N ARG A 59 5.89 2.95 -15.94
CA ARG A 59 6.63 3.04 -14.68
C ARG A 59 7.71 1.97 -14.66
N SER A 60 8.96 2.35 -14.46
CA SER A 60 10.04 1.37 -14.27
C SER A 60 9.86 0.67 -12.93
N LEU A 61 9.50 -0.62 -12.97
CA LEU A 61 9.22 -1.41 -11.75
C LEU A 61 10.47 -1.72 -10.92
N TYR A 62 11.67 -1.67 -11.50
CA TYR A 62 12.91 -2.14 -10.85
C TYR A 62 14.07 -1.13 -10.90
N LYS A 63 13.82 0.10 -11.34
CA LYS A 63 14.87 1.11 -11.47
C LYS A 63 14.97 1.91 -10.17
N LEU A 64 16.13 1.88 -9.53
CA LEU A 64 16.38 2.68 -8.32
C LEU A 64 16.61 4.15 -8.67
N ASP A 65 17.48 4.41 -9.65
CA ASP A 65 17.83 5.75 -10.14
C ASP A 65 18.10 5.75 -11.65
N ASP A 66 17.99 6.92 -12.29
CA ASP A 66 18.36 7.14 -13.70
C ASP A 66 19.86 7.03 -13.95
N ASN A 67 20.67 7.43 -12.98
CA ASN A 67 22.13 7.34 -13.01
C ASN A 67 22.61 6.00 -12.46
N PHE A 68 23.33 5.23 -13.27
CA PHE A 68 23.84 3.91 -12.88
C PHE A 68 24.73 3.96 -11.62
N ALA A 69 25.56 4.99 -11.49
CA ALA A 69 26.46 5.12 -10.34
C ALA A 69 25.70 5.36 -9.04
N GLU A 70 24.60 6.10 -9.09
CA GLU A 70 23.74 6.36 -7.93
C GLU A 70 22.86 5.15 -7.63
N ALA A 71 22.30 4.52 -8.66
CA ALA A 71 21.55 3.27 -8.51
C ALA A 71 22.38 2.16 -7.83
N PHE A 72 23.67 2.05 -8.17
CA PHE A 72 24.57 1.09 -7.53
C PHE A 72 24.80 1.41 -6.05
N LYS A 73 25.04 2.69 -5.70
CA LYS A 73 25.17 3.13 -4.30
C LYS A 73 23.88 2.88 -3.50
N MET A 74 22.73 3.17 -4.10
CA MET A 74 21.42 2.90 -3.50
C MET A 74 21.21 1.41 -3.26
N ALA A 75 21.57 0.55 -4.23
CA ALA A 75 21.46 -0.90 -4.08
C ALA A 75 22.37 -1.44 -2.95
N GLU A 76 23.57 -0.88 -2.78
CA GLU A 76 24.46 -1.25 -1.67
C GLU A 76 23.88 -0.83 -0.32
N ARG A 77 23.36 0.40 -0.20
CA ARG A 77 22.66 0.88 1.01
C ARG A 77 21.43 0.04 1.32
N MET A 78 20.64 -0.32 0.31
CA MET A 78 19.45 -1.16 0.46
C MET A 78 19.82 -2.51 1.09
N LYS A 79 20.87 -3.17 0.60
CA LYS A 79 21.37 -4.43 1.18
C LYS A 79 21.88 -4.27 2.62
N LYS A 80 22.44 -3.12 2.98
CA LYS A 80 22.89 -2.84 4.36
C LYS A 80 21.67 -2.70 5.30
N ILE A 81 20.68 -1.93 4.89
CA ILE A 81 19.44 -1.72 5.64
C ILE A 81 18.65 -3.03 5.77
N GLU A 82 18.50 -3.78 4.67
CA GLU A 82 17.81 -5.07 4.68
C GLU A 82 18.43 -6.05 5.69
N LYS A 83 19.76 -6.06 5.81
CA LYS A 83 20.48 -6.88 6.79
C LYS A 83 20.30 -6.42 8.24
N ALA A 84 20.00 -5.14 8.45
CA ALA A 84 19.71 -4.58 9.77
C ALA A 84 18.24 -4.78 10.18
N LEU A 85 17.35 -5.00 9.20
CA LEU A 85 15.96 -5.36 9.47
C LEU A 85 15.84 -6.82 9.98
N PRO A 86 14.78 -7.17 10.71
CA PRO A 86 14.60 -8.53 11.23
C PRO A 86 14.48 -9.63 10.17
N GLY A 87 14.13 -9.31 8.92
CA GLY A 87 13.97 -10.30 7.84
C GLY A 87 12.73 -11.20 7.95
N VAL A 88 11.79 -10.92 8.87
CA VAL A 88 10.58 -11.73 9.10
C VAL A 88 9.45 -11.50 8.09
N ASN A 89 9.50 -10.41 7.31
CA ASN A 89 8.47 -10.04 6.34
C ASN A 89 7.04 -10.02 6.93
N CYS A 90 6.88 -9.42 8.12
CA CYS A 90 5.61 -9.38 8.85
C CYS A 90 4.58 -8.35 8.34
N SER A 91 5.00 -7.46 7.45
CA SER A 91 4.19 -6.35 6.91
C SER A 91 3.59 -5.36 7.93
N ALA A 92 4.03 -5.37 9.20
CA ALA A 92 3.49 -4.49 10.25
C ALA A 92 3.79 -2.99 10.03
N CYS A 93 4.80 -2.67 9.24
CA CYS A 93 5.21 -1.29 8.90
C CYS A 93 4.51 -0.75 7.63
N GLY A 94 3.66 -1.53 6.97
CA GLY A 94 3.00 -1.15 5.72
C GLY A 94 3.73 -1.59 4.45
N ALA A 95 4.99 -2.03 4.53
CA ALA A 95 5.72 -2.61 3.40
C ALA A 95 5.45 -4.12 3.24
N PRO A 96 5.39 -4.67 2.01
CA PRO A 96 5.12 -6.10 1.78
C PRO A 96 6.26 -7.02 2.24
N SER A 97 7.50 -6.53 2.30
CA SER A 97 8.67 -7.27 2.77
C SER A 97 9.67 -6.34 3.46
N CYS A 98 10.63 -6.90 4.21
CA CYS A 98 11.74 -6.14 4.76
C CYS A 98 12.61 -5.53 3.66
N ALA A 99 12.81 -6.23 2.54
CA ALA A 99 13.52 -5.67 1.37
C ALA A 99 12.78 -4.45 0.78
N ALA A 100 11.45 -4.50 0.71
CA ALA A 100 10.64 -3.35 0.27
C ALA A 100 10.78 -2.16 1.24
N LEU A 101 10.72 -2.39 2.56
CA LEU A 101 10.98 -1.32 3.53
C LEU A 101 12.39 -0.73 3.38
N ALA A 102 13.40 -1.57 3.09
CA ALA A 102 14.76 -1.09 2.84
C ALA A 102 14.83 -0.21 1.58
N GLU A 103 14.08 -0.55 0.52
CA GLU A 103 13.94 0.29 -0.66
C GLU A 103 13.30 1.64 -0.31
N ASP A 104 12.17 1.62 0.41
CA ASP A 104 11.45 2.84 0.84
C ASP A 104 12.35 3.77 1.66
N ILE A 105 13.20 3.21 2.53
CA ILE A 105 14.18 3.98 3.32
C ILE A 105 15.25 4.60 2.42
N VAL A 106 15.79 3.86 1.45
CA VAL A 106 16.81 4.36 0.51
C VAL A 106 16.25 5.45 -0.41
N ARG A 107 14.96 5.35 -0.78
CA ARG A 107 14.23 6.38 -1.54
C ARG A 107 13.85 7.60 -0.69
N GLY A 108 13.99 7.53 0.63
CA GLY A 108 13.61 8.59 1.57
C GLY A 108 12.10 8.67 1.85
N GLU A 109 11.34 7.65 1.45
CA GLU A 109 9.89 7.54 1.69
C GLU A 109 9.58 6.97 3.09
N ALA A 110 10.54 6.28 3.70
CA ALA A 110 10.44 5.71 5.04
C ALA A 110 11.72 5.96 5.86
N LYS A 111 11.64 5.68 7.17
CA LYS A 111 12.75 5.75 8.10
C LYS A 111 12.92 4.40 8.81
N MET A 112 14.07 4.21 9.45
CA MET A 112 14.39 2.95 10.13
C MET A 112 13.47 2.67 11.33
N ASP A 113 12.99 3.73 11.99
CA ASP A 113 12.02 3.70 13.09
C ASP A 113 10.58 3.36 12.65
N THR A 114 10.29 3.33 11.35
CA THR A 114 9.01 2.84 10.81
C THR A 114 8.84 1.34 11.08
N CYS A 115 9.93 0.59 11.25
CA CYS A 115 9.84 -0.81 11.68
C CYS A 115 9.50 -0.89 13.17
N ILE A 116 8.36 -1.51 13.51
CA ILE A 116 7.90 -1.68 14.90
C ILE A 116 8.90 -2.41 15.80
N PHE A 117 9.74 -3.28 15.21
CA PHE A 117 10.76 -4.04 15.93
C PHE A 117 12.06 -3.25 16.14
N ILE A 118 12.26 -2.15 15.42
CA ILE A 118 13.43 -1.28 15.61
C ILE A 118 13.07 -0.12 16.53
N ASN A 119 11.84 0.39 16.43
CA ASN A 119 11.35 1.49 17.26
C ASN A 119 11.22 1.11 18.75
N ARG A 120 10.83 -0.15 19.03
CA ARG A 120 10.78 -0.67 20.40
C ARG A 120 12.19 -1.06 20.85
N ASN A 121 12.52 -0.69 22.09
CA ASN A 121 13.78 -1.02 22.78
C ASN A 121 14.31 -2.40 22.35
N SER A 122 15.54 -2.48 21.83
CA SER A 122 16.07 -3.61 21.05
C SER A 122 15.90 -4.99 21.72
N GLN A 123 16.00 -5.04 23.05
CA GLN A 123 15.83 -6.29 23.79
C GLN A 123 14.38 -6.79 23.80
N ALA A 124 13.40 -5.89 23.94
CA ALA A 124 11.99 -6.25 23.93
C ALA A 124 11.52 -6.70 22.54
N SER A 125 12.13 -6.18 21.48
CA SER A 125 11.84 -6.61 20.11
C SER A 125 12.49 -7.95 19.77
N GLU A 126 13.71 -8.23 20.26
CA GLU A 126 14.36 -9.53 20.13
C GLU A 126 13.56 -10.65 20.80
N ASP A 127 13.13 -10.45 22.05
CA ASP A 127 12.32 -11.42 22.78
C ASP A 127 10.98 -11.66 22.10
N ALA A 128 10.33 -10.60 21.59
CA ALA A 128 9.08 -10.70 20.85
C ALA A 128 9.25 -11.48 19.53
N ILE A 129 10.31 -11.19 18.78
CA ILE A 129 10.64 -11.91 17.54
C ILE A 129 10.90 -13.38 17.84
N ARG A 130 11.70 -13.67 18.88
CA ARG A 130 12.03 -15.02 19.31
C ARG A 130 10.80 -15.81 19.77
N SER A 131 9.89 -15.16 20.49
CA SER A 131 8.65 -15.80 20.96
C SER A 131 7.71 -16.20 19.82
N ILE A 132 7.71 -15.48 18.71
CA ILE A 132 6.78 -15.72 17.59
C ILE A 132 7.43 -16.61 16.52
N TRP A 133 8.67 -16.33 16.12
CA TRP A 133 9.35 -16.99 15.00
C TRP A 133 10.46 -17.98 15.42
N GLY A 134 10.84 -18.00 16.71
CA GLY A 134 11.91 -18.82 17.25
C GLY A 134 13.32 -18.30 16.93
N ASP A 135 14.34 -19.07 17.29
CA ASP A 135 15.77 -18.71 17.16
C ASP A 135 16.28 -18.59 15.71
N ARG A 136 15.39 -18.79 14.74
CA ARG A 136 15.69 -18.70 13.30
C ARG A 136 15.91 -17.26 12.84
N VAL A 137 15.43 -16.30 13.62
CA VAL A 137 15.46 -14.88 13.28
C VAL A 137 16.28 -14.17 14.34
N LYS A 138 17.48 -13.70 13.99
CA LYS A 138 18.29 -12.87 14.86
C LYS A 138 18.10 -11.41 14.45
N ALA A 139 17.53 -10.59 15.34
CA ALA A 139 17.74 -9.15 15.20
C ALA A 139 19.24 -8.90 15.39
N LYS A 140 19.79 -7.97 14.61
CA LYS A 140 21.19 -7.56 14.73
C LYS A 140 21.23 -6.09 15.05
N GLU A 141 22.18 -5.72 15.91
CA GLU A 141 22.39 -4.34 16.31
C GLU A 141 22.67 -3.45 15.09
N ILE A 142 21.96 -2.33 15.05
CA ILE A 142 22.10 -1.30 14.04
C ILE A 142 23.18 -0.34 14.55
N ASN A 143 24.35 -0.32 13.92
CA ASN A 143 25.34 0.73 14.16
C ASN A 143 24.83 2.03 13.53
N ASN A 144 24.68 3.06 14.36
CA ASN A 144 24.14 4.39 14.03
C ASN A 144 25.12 5.28 13.23
N ASP A 145 25.81 4.72 12.23
CA ASP A 145 26.84 5.45 11.48
C ASP A 145 26.33 6.14 10.20
N ASP A 146 25.06 5.96 9.82
CA ASP A 146 24.47 6.56 8.61
C ASP A 146 23.47 7.69 8.96
N LYS A 147 23.93 8.70 9.70
CA LYS A 147 23.25 10.01 9.81
C LYS A 147 23.59 10.92 8.63
#